data_AF-A0A8C9C2F1-F1
#
_entry.id   AF-A0A8C9C2F1-F1
#
_cell.length_a   1.000
_cell.length_b   1.000
_cell.length_c   1.000
_cell.angle_alpha   90.00
_cell.angle_beta   90.00
_cell.angle_gamma   90.00
#
_symmetry.space_group_name_H-M   'P 1'
#
loop_
_entity.id
_entity.type
_entity.pdbx_description
1 polymer ?
#
loop_
_entity_poly.entity_id
_entity_poly.type
_entity_poly.pdbx_seq_one_letter_code
_entity_poly.pdbx_strand_id
1 'polypeptide(L)'
;MASPRGSESRERERRQQKQEELQFCSLWKENHIHKEIDKMKRQRTLYQVKDHDKTPEKQLNEVKIGNLPEKEFRIMIVKMIQDLGKAKEAKIEKMQEMFNKDLEELKNKQTEMNNTITEMKTTLEGISSRITESEERVSDLEDRMVEFTAVEQNKEKRMKINEDSLRDLWDSIKCNNIRIIGVPEGGEREEGPEKTFEEIIVENFPNMGKKIATQVQEMQRVPYRINPRRNMLRHIVIKLTKIKDKEKVLKATR
;
A
#
# COMPACT_ATOMS: atom_id res chain seq x y z
N MET A 1 -9.61 -19.89 -9.81
CA MET A 1 -9.61 -20.44 -8.44
C MET A 1 -8.52 -19.74 -7.64
N ALA A 2 -8.88 -18.68 -6.92
CA ALA A 2 -7.95 -17.96 -6.07
C ALA A 2 -7.57 -18.83 -4.86
N SER A 3 -6.27 -18.86 -4.52
CA SER A 3 -5.73 -19.75 -3.49
C SER A 3 -6.19 -19.32 -2.09
N PRO A 4 -6.78 -20.21 -1.25
CA PRO A 4 -7.25 -19.89 0.10
C PRO A 4 -6.18 -19.41 1.09
N ARG A 5 -4.89 -19.52 0.73
CA ARG A 5 -3.77 -19.19 1.63
C ARG A 5 -3.57 -17.69 1.85
N GLY A 6 -4.00 -16.84 0.91
CA GLY A 6 -3.82 -15.39 1.02
C GLY A 6 -4.73 -14.73 2.05
N SER A 7 -5.97 -15.20 2.19
CA SER A 7 -6.94 -14.69 3.17
C SER A 7 -6.58 -15.08 4.59
N GLU A 8 -6.21 -16.35 4.83
CA GLU A 8 -5.78 -16.83 6.16
C GLU A 8 -4.53 -16.10 6.66
N SER A 9 -3.59 -15.78 5.78
CA SER A 9 -2.34 -15.11 6.18
C SER A 9 -2.58 -13.66 6.61
N ARG A 10 -3.43 -12.92 5.87
CA ARG A 10 -3.86 -11.56 6.24
C ARG A 10 -4.68 -11.56 7.54
N GLU A 11 -5.46 -12.61 7.78
CA GLU A 11 -6.26 -12.72 9.00
C GLU A 11 -5.40 -13.06 10.23
N ARG A 12 -4.33 -13.83 10.07
CA ARG A 12 -3.32 -14.03 11.12
C ARG A 12 -2.57 -12.73 11.45
N GLU A 13 -2.16 -11.96 10.45
CA GLU A 13 -1.55 -10.64 10.66
C GLU A 13 -2.48 -9.69 11.43
N ARG A 14 -3.75 -9.61 11.04
CA ARG A 14 -4.74 -8.80 11.77
C ARG A 14 -4.93 -9.24 13.22
N ARG A 15 -4.91 -10.55 13.51
CA ARG A 15 -4.99 -11.07 14.88
C ARG A 15 -3.73 -10.77 15.69
N GLN A 16 -2.56 -10.88 15.07
CA GLN A 16 -1.27 -10.57 15.67
C GLN A 16 -1.20 -9.09 16.07
N GLN A 17 -1.57 -8.20 15.14
CA GLN A 17 -1.57 -6.75 15.37
C GLN A 17 -2.55 -6.36 16.49
N LYS A 18 -3.74 -6.97 16.52
CA LYS A 18 -4.72 -6.76 17.59
C LYS A 18 -4.23 -7.26 18.95
N GLN A 19 -3.44 -8.34 19.00
CA GLN A 19 -2.81 -8.81 20.23
C GLN A 19 -1.74 -7.83 20.73
N GLU A 20 -0.92 -7.29 19.84
CA GLU A 20 0.12 -6.31 20.16
C GLU A 20 -0.48 -4.99 20.68
N GLU A 21 -1.57 -4.52 20.08
CA GLU A 21 -2.31 -3.33 20.57
C GLU A 21 -2.89 -3.54 21.97
N LEU A 22 -3.46 -4.72 22.24
CA LEU A 22 -3.98 -5.08 23.56
C LEU A 22 -2.87 -5.14 24.61
N GLN A 23 -1.70 -5.71 24.26
CA GLN A 23 -0.54 -5.72 25.14
C GLN A 23 -0.02 -4.31 25.43
N PHE A 24 0.10 -3.46 24.41
CA PHE A 24 0.53 -2.07 24.58
C PHE A 24 -0.43 -1.27 25.47
N CYS A 25 -1.74 -1.40 25.26
CA CYS A 25 -2.76 -0.77 26.11
C CYS A 25 -2.67 -1.22 27.57
N SER A 26 -2.41 -2.51 27.83
CA SER A 26 -2.24 -3.04 29.19
C SER A 26 -1.01 -2.42 29.87
N LEU A 27 0.14 -2.44 29.17
CA LEU A 27 1.42 -1.97 29.70
C LEU A 27 1.43 -0.46 29.95
N TRP A 28 0.74 0.31 29.11
CA TRP A 28 0.56 1.75 29.30
C TRP A 28 -0.32 2.06 30.52
N LYS A 29 -1.44 1.33 30.69
CA LYS A 29 -2.31 1.47 31.87
C LYS A 29 -1.56 1.16 33.16
N GLU A 30 -0.81 0.07 33.22
CA GLU A 30 -0.03 -0.32 34.39
C GLU A 30 1.00 0.74 34.78
N ASN A 31 1.75 1.26 33.81
CA ASN A 31 2.73 2.33 34.05
C ASN A 31 2.11 3.64 34.51
N HIS A 32 0.96 4.04 33.95
CA HIS A 32 0.28 5.26 34.36
C HIS A 32 -0.27 5.14 35.78
N ILE A 33 -0.85 4.00 36.14
CA ILE A 33 -1.33 3.72 37.50
C ILE A 33 -0.16 3.76 38.49
N HIS A 34 0.97 3.14 38.15
CA HIS A 34 2.16 3.12 39.01
C HIS A 34 2.69 4.55 39.28
N LYS A 35 2.76 5.40 38.26
CA LYS A 35 3.19 6.80 38.40
C LYS A 35 2.26 7.62 39.30
N GLU A 36 0.94 7.44 39.20
CA GLU A 36 -0.01 8.15 40.06
C GLU A 36 0.02 7.66 41.51
N ILE A 37 0.21 6.35 41.73
CA ILE A 37 0.43 5.79 43.07
C ILE A 37 1.68 6.40 43.71
N ASP A 38 2.79 6.50 42.98
CA ASP A 38 4.02 7.10 43.50
C ASP A 38 3.87 8.60 43.79
N LYS A 39 3.10 9.32 42.98
CA LYS A 39 2.78 10.73 43.23
C LYS A 39 1.95 10.91 44.50
N MET A 40 0.93 10.07 44.72
CA MET A 40 0.15 10.07 45.96
C MET A 40 0.99 9.72 47.19
N LYS A 41 1.91 8.74 47.07
CA LYS A 41 2.84 8.38 48.15
C LYS A 41 3.72 9.58 48.54
N ARG A 42 4.29 10.29 47.56
CA ARG A 42 5.13 11.48 47.79
C ARG A 42 4.37 12.63 48.44
N GLN A 43 3.12 12.87 48.03
CA GLN A 43 2.27 13.87 48.67
C GLN A 43 1.97 13.49 50.13
N ARG A 44 1.62 12.23 50.41
CA ARG A 44 1.39 11.74 51.77
C ARG A 44 2.60 11.95 52.69
N THR A 45 3.83 11.73 52.18
CA THR A 45 5.05 11.98 52.96
C THR A 45 5.24 13.47 53.26
N LEU A 46 4.93 14.34 52.30
CA LEU A 46 5.03 15.80 52.46
C LEU A 46 4.04 16.36 53.50
N TYR A 47 2.83 15.77 53.58
CA TYR A 47 1.84 16.14 54.60
C TYR A 47 2.25 15.70 56.01
N GLN A 48 2.81 14.49 56.17
CA GLN A 48 3.33 14.03 57.48
C GLN A 48 4.48 14.92 57.99
N VAL A 49 5.28 15.52 57.11
CA VAL A 49 6.34 16.47 57.48
C VAL A 49 5.78 17.83 57.93
N LYS A 50 4.59 18.24 57.44
CA LYS A 50 3.93 19.49 57.83
C LYS A 50 3.13 19.40 59.14
N ASP A 51 2.65 18.22 59.53
CA ASP A 51 1.96 18.03 60.82
C ASP A 51 2.88 18.22 62.04
N HIS A 52 4.20 18.33 61.83
CA HIS A 52 5.17 18.69 62.85
C HIS A 52 5.38 20.20 63.05
N ASP A 53 4.55 21.07 62.46
CA ASP A 53 4.50 22.48 62.85
C ASP A 53 3.99 22.59 64.29
N LYS A 54 4.97 22.67 65.19
CA LYS A 54 4.84 22.91 66.63
C LYS A 54 3.95 24.13 66.83
N THR A 55 2.72 23.90 67.28
CA THR A 55 1.98 24.93 68.03
C THR A 55 2.93 25.46 69.11
N PRO A 56 3.15 26.78 69.23
CA PRO A 56 4.01 27.29 70.28
C PRO A 56 3.37 26.91 71.60
N GLU A 57 4.00 25.99 72.33
CA GLU A 57 3.69 25.74 73.73
C GLU A 57 3.82 27.08 74.43
N LYS A 58 2.68 27.70 74.75
CA LYS A 58 2.68 28.76 75.76
C LYS A 58 3.01 28.08 77.07
N GLN A 59 4.30 27.94 77.36
CA GLN A 59 4.77 27.51 78.67
C GLN A 59 4.27 28.54 79.68
N LEU A 60 3.30 28.11 80.49
CA LEU A 60 2.75 28.94 81.57
C LEU A 60 3.68 28.76 82.76
N ASN A 61 4.40 29.82 83.15
CA ASN A 61 5.36 29.79 84.26
C ASN A 61 4.75 29.16 85.52
N GLU A 62 5.26 27.99 85.94
CA GLU A 62 4.76 27.17 87.06
C GLU A 62 4.62 27.97 88.38
N VAL A 63 5.44 29.01 88.56
CA VAL A 63 5.48 29.88 89.75
C VAL A 63 4.17 30.67 89.99
N LYS A 64 3.34 30.90 88.96
CA LYS A 64 2.05 31.63 89.11
C LYS A 64 0.87 30.74 89.51
N ILE A 65 1.00 29.42 89.44
CA ILE A 65 -0.12 28.49 89.60
C ILE A 65 -0.47 28.26 91.08
N GLY A 66 0.52 28.33 91.98
CA GLY A 66 0.34 27.99 93.40
C GLY A 66 -0.39 29.03 94.28
N ASN A 67 -0.56 30.27 93.81
CA ASN A 67 -1.09 31.39 94.62
C ASN A 67 -2.43 31.97 94.12
N LEU A 68 -3.07 31.36 93.11
CA LEU A 68 -4.35 31.86 92.57
C LEU A 68 -5.56 31.41 93.42
N PRO A 69 -6.56 32.29 93.67
CA PRO A 69 -7.85 31.89 94.23
C PRO A 69 -8.52 30.83 93.36
N GLU A 70 -9.14 29.80 93.98
CA GLU A 70 -9.67 28.65 93.24
C GLU A 70 -10.70 29.01 92.15
N LYS A 71 -11.49 30.08 92.37
CA LYS A 71 -12.43 30.61 91.37
C LYS A 71 -11.72 31.07 90.09
N GLU A 72 -10.56 31.72 90.23
CA GLU A 72 -9.76 32.20 89.10
C GLU A 72 -9.07 31.03 88.38
N PHE A 73 -8.60 30.03 89.13
CA PHE A 73 -8.05 28.80 88.55
C PHE A 73 -9.07 28.04 87.70
N ARG A 74 -10.31 27.89 88.20
CA ARG A 74 -11.42 27.26 87.43
C ARG A 74 -11.75 28.04 86.15
N ILE A 75 -11.77 29.37 86.20
CA ILE A 75 -11.98 30.22 85.01
C ILE A 75 -10.85 30.03 84.00
N MET A 76 -9.60 29.93 84.46
CA MET A 76 -8.44 29.71 83.59
C MET A 76 -8.50 28.35 82.87
N ILE A 77 -8.87 27.27 83.58
CA ILE A 77 -9.06 25.92 82.99
C ILE A 77 -10.13 25.95 81.90
N VAL A 78 -11.30 26.54 82.18
CA VAL A 78 -12.41 26.64 81.20
C VAL A 78 -11.96 27.41 79.95
N LYS A 79 -11.21 28.50 80.12
CA LYS A 79 -10.69 29.28 79.00
C LYS A 79 -9.70 28.48 78.15
N MET A 80 -8.79 27.73 78.77
CA MET A 80 -7.87 26.84 78.05
C MET A 80 -8.60 25.76 77.25
N ILE A 81 -9.63 25.14 77.83
CA ILE A 81 -10.45 24.13 77.14
C ILE A 81 -11.19 24.75 75.94
N GLN A 82 -11.75 25.96 76.10
CA GLN A 82 -12.42 26.68 75.02
C GLN A 82 -11.46 27.04 73.88
N ASP A 83 -10.26 27.53 74.21
CA ASP A 83 -9.24 27.87 73.23
C ASP A 83 -8.75 26.62 72.47
N LEU A 84 -8.60 25.49 73.17
CA LEU A 84 -8.31 24.18 72.57
C LEU A 84 -9.44 23.69 71.64
N GLY A 85 -10.70 23.85 72.05
CA GLY A 85 -11.87 23.53 71.24
C GLY A 85 -11.87 24.31 69.93
N LYS A 86 -11.74 25.64 70.02
CA LYS A 86 -11.67 26.54 68.86
C LYS A 86 -10.50 26.21 67.93
N ALA A 87 -9.33 25.89 68.49
CA ALA A 87 -8.17 25.52 67.69
C ALA A 87 -8.37 24.19 66.92
N LYS A 88 -9.06 23.21 67.51
CA LYS A 88 -9.39 21.95 66.83
C LYS A 88 -10.46 22.14 65.76
N GLU A 89 -11.51 22.90 66.03
CA GLU A 89 -12.55 23.24 65.05
C GLU A 89 -11.95 23.93 63.82
N ALA A 90 -11.10 24.95 64.02
CA ALA A 90 -10.43 25.63 62.91
C ALA A 90 -9.50 24.72 62.10
N LYS A 91 -8.87 23.71 62.72
CA LYS A 91 -8.09 22.69 62.00
C LYS A 91 -8.99 21.77 61.17
N ILE A 92 -10.13 21.35 61.72
CA ILE A 92 -11.11 20.50 61.03
C ILE A 92 -11.70 21.25 59.83
N GLU A 93 -12.09 22.50 60.00
CA GLU A 93 -12.67 23.33 58.94
C GLU A 93 -11.68 23.55 57.78
N LYS A 94 -10.42 23.87 58.08
CA LYS A 94 -9.35 23.97 57.07
C LYS A 94 -9.14 22.65 56.31
N MET A 95 -9.21 21.53 57.02
CA MET A 95 -9.06 20.21 56.42
C MET A 95 -10.25 19.89 55.50
N GLN A 96 -11.47 20.20 55.93
CA GLN A 96 -12.68 20.06 55.10
C GLN A 96 -12.62 20.92 53.84
N GLU A 97 -12.18 22.19 53.97
CA GLU A 97 -12.07 23.12 52.84
C GLU A 97 -11.05 22.62 51.80
N MET A 98 -9.90 22.13 52.25
CA MET A 98 -8.88 21.53 51.38
C MET A 98 -9.40 20.27 50.67
N PHE A 99 -10.06 19.36 51.39
CA PHE A 99 -10.66 18.16 50.78
C PHE A 99 -11.74 18.50 49.75
N ASN A 100 -12.60 19.48 50.03
CA ASN A 100 -13.63 19.92 49.09
C ASN A 100 -13.02 20.50 47.81
N LYS A 101 -11.94 21.27 47.94
CA LYS A 101 -11.21 21.82 46.78
C LYS A 101 -10.59 20.71 45.92
N ASP A 102 -9.92 19.74 46.55
CA ASP A 102 -9.33 18.60 45.84
C ASP A 102 -10.41 17.74 45.16
N LEU A 103 -11.57 17.58 45.79
CA LEU A 103 -12.70 16.84 45.26
C LEU A 103 -13.31 17.53 44.03
N GLU A 104 -13.44 18.85 44.04
CA GLU A 104 -13.89 19.61 42.86
C GLU A 104 -12.86 19.59 41.73
N GLU A 105 -11.56 19.66 42.03
CA GLU A 105 -10.52 19.52 41.00
C GLU A 105 -10.56 18.14 40.34
N LEU A 106 -10.78 17.07 41.13
CA LEU A 106 -10.94 15.71 40.61
C LEU A 106 -12.18 15.56 39.74
N LYS A 107 -13.32 16.14 40.14
CA LYS A 107 -14.54 16.13 39.32
C LYS A 107 -14.32 16.82 37.98
N ASN A 108 -13.66 17.98 37.97
CA ASN A 108 -13.37 18.71 36.74
C ASN A 108 -12.44 17.93 35.80
N LYS A 109 -11.41 17.26 36.34
CA LYS A 109 -10.55 16.37 35.54
C LYS A 109 -11.33 15.18 34.98
N GLN A 110 -12.25 14.63 35.77
CA GLN A 110 -13.09 13.52 35.33
C GLN A 110 -14.03 13.94 34.20
N THR A 111 -14.63 15.13 34.24
CA THR A 111 -15.49 15.63 33.16
C THR A 111 -14.70 15.90 31.88
N GLU A 112 -13.50 16.48 31.98
CA GLU A 112 -12.60 16.71 30.84
C GLU A 112 -12.19 15.38 30.17
N MET A 113 -11.83 14.37 30.97
CA MET A 113 -11.54 13.03 30.46
C MET A 113 -12.74 12.41 29.74
N ASN A 114 -13.95 12.54 30.29
CA ASN A 114 -15.16 11.98 29.69
C ASN A 114 -15.50 12.65 28.36
N ASN A 115 -15.32 13.97 28.25
CA ASN A 115 -15.50 14.70 27.00
C ASN A 115 -14.52 14.19 25.94
N THR A 116 -13.24 14.06 26.30
CA THR A 116 -12.18 13.55 25.41
C THR A 116 -12.48 12.11 24.94
N ILE A 117 -12.94 11.23 25.83
CA ILE A 117 -13.34 9.86 25.48
C ILE A 117 -14.52 9.87 24.49
N THR A 118 -15.47 10.77 24.68
CA THR A 118 -16.65 10.90 23.82
C THR A 118 -16.24 11.36 22.41
N GLU A 119 -15.34 12.34 22.30
CA GLU A 119 -14.77 12.79 21.02
C GLU A 119 -13.97 11.68 20.32
N MET A 120 -13.18 10.92 21.08
CA MET A 120 -12.48 9.75 20.54
C MET A 120 -13.46 8.69 20.01
N LYS A 121 -14.58 8.47 20.71
CA LYS A 121 -15.59 7.50 20.28
C LYS A 121 -16.25 7.93 18.96
N THR A 122 -16.67 9.19 18.82
CA THR A 122 -17.32 9.67 17.60
C THR A 122 -16.37 9.67 16.40
N THR A 123 -15.10 10.01 16.60
CA THR A 123 -14.08 9.93 15.55
C THR A 123 -13.81 8.50 15.11
N LEU A 124 -13.74 7.53 16.04
CA LEU A 124 -13.59 6.11 15.73
C LEU A 124 -14.80 5.56 14.97
N GLU A 125 -16.02 5.94 15.33
CA GLU A 125 -17.23 5.55 14.60
C GLU A 125 -17.18 6.07 13.14
N GLY A 126 -16.77 7.33 12.93
CA GLY A 126 -16.60 7.89 11.58
C GLY A 126 -15.47 7.25 10.77
N ILE A 127 -14.38 6.82 11.42
CA ILE A 127 -13.33 6.05 10.76
C ILE A 127 -13.86 4.66 10.34
N SER A 128 -14.61 4.00 11.23
CA SER A 128 -15.18 2.68 10.94
C SER A 128 -16.12 2.71 9.75
N SER A 129 -17.00 3.71 9.64
CA SER A 129 -17.93 3.82 8.50
C SER A 129 -17.19 4.02 7.18
N ARG A 130 -16.12 4.84 7.18
CA ARG A 130 -15.28 5.04 5.99
C ARG A 130 -14.52 3.79 5.58
N ILE A 131 -14.07 2.99 6.55
CA ILE A 131 -13.40 1.70 6.27
C ILE A 131 -14.39 0.77 5.58
N THR A 132 -15.59 0.58 6.12
CA THR A 132 -16.61 -0.28 5.51
C THR A 132 -16.96 0.16 4.10
N GLU A 133 -17.16 1.46 3.86
CA GLU A 133 -17.40 2.00 2.51
C GLU A 133 -16.23 1.70 1.56
N SER A 134 -14.99 1.85 2.04
CA SER A 134 -13.81 1.56 1.22
C SER A 134 -13.65 0.06 0.93
N GLU A 135 -14.03 -0.81 1.86
CA GLU A 135 -14.01 -2.27 1.68
C GLU A 135 -15.02 -2.71 0.61
N GLU A 136 -16.23 -2.16 0.63
CA GLU A 136 -17.25 -2.40 -0.41
C GLU A 136 -16.75 -1.96 -1.79
N ARG A 137 -16.17 -0.76 -1.89
CA ARG A 137 -15.59 -0.25 -3.14
C ARG A 137 -14.45 -1.11 -3.66
N VAL A 138 -13.63 -1.67 -2.77
CA VAL A 138 -12.56 -2.59 -3.17
C VAL A 138 -13.15 -3.90 -3.69
N SER A 139 -14.18 -4.44 -3.04
CA SER A 139 -14.89 -5.65 -3.50
C SER A 139 -15.46 -5.48 -4.91
N ASP A 140 -16.15 -4.36 -5.18
CA ASP A 140 -16.71 -4.07 -6.50
C ASP A 140 -15.63 -3.98 -7.60
N LEU A 141 -14.45 -3.43 -7.26
CA LEU A 141 -13.32 -3.35 -8.18
C LEU A 141 -12.67 -4.71 -8.42
N GLU A 142 -12.57 -5.56 -7.41
CA GLU A 142 -12.05 -6.92 -7.54
C GLU A 142 -12.91 -7.73 -8.53
N ASP A 143 -14.24 -7.65 -8.42
CA ASP A 143 -15.16 -8.34 -9.34
C ASP A 143 -15.01 -7.84 -10.79
N ARG A 144 -14.97 -6.51 -10.99
CA ARG A 144 -14.75 -5.92 -12.32
C ARG A 144 -13.41 -6.32 -12.93
N MET A 145 -12.37 -6.46 -12.11
CA MET A 145 -11.04 -6.88 -12.58
C MET A 145 -11.05 -8.32 -13.11
N VAL A 146 -11.83 -9.21 -12.49
CA VAL A 146 -12.01 -10.59 -12.98
C VAL A 146 -12.66 -10.59 -14.36
N GLU A 147 -13.72 -9.80 -14.56
CA GLU A 147 -14.38 -9.66 -15.87
C GLU A 147 -13.44 -9.09 -16.93
N PHE A 148 -12.69 -8.04 -16.60
CA PHE A 148 -11.71 -7.42 -17.49
C PHE A 148 -10.65 -8.43 -17.94
N THR A 149 -10.14 -9.24 -17.01
CA THR A 149 -9.15 -10.29 -17.32
C THR A 149 -9.71 -11.31 -18.30
N ALA A 150 -10.97 -11.72 -18.13
CA ALA A 150 -11.63 -12.65 -19.05
C ALA A 150 -11.80 -12.06 -20.45
N VAL A 151 -12.18 -10.78 -20.55
CA VAL A 151 -12.29 -10.06 -21.82
C VAL A 151 -10.94 -9.98 -22.53
N GLU A 152 -9.87 -9.67 -21.81
CA GLU A 152 -8.53 -9.54 -22.38
C GLU A 152 -8.01 -10.87 -22.91
N GLN A 153 -8.17 -11.95 -22.16
CA GLN A 153 -7.83 -13.31 -22.63
C GLN A 153 -8.61 -13.70 -23.89
N ASN A 154 -9.88 -13.31 -24.00
CA ASN A 154 -10.68 -13.58 -25.19
C ASN A 154 -10.19 -12.77 -26.41
N LYS A 155 -9.85 -11.48 -26.21
CA LYS A 155 -9.25 -10.65 -27.26
C LYS A 155 -7.92 -11.22 -27.72
N GLU A 156 -7.07 -11.64 -26.81
CA GLU A 156 -5.77 -12.24 -27.13
C GLU A 156 -5.92 -13.51 -27.97
N LYS A 157 -6.86 -14.41 -27.62
CA LYS A 157 -7.17 -15.59 -28.43
C LYS A 157 -7.62 -15.22 -29.85
N ARG A 158 -8.48 -14.20 -30.00
CA ARG A 158 -8.94 -13.73 -31.32
C ARG A 158 -7.80 -13.11 -32.12
N MET A 159 -6.93 -12.31 -31.50
CA MET A 159 -5.77 -11.73 -32.16
C MET A 159 -4.80 -12.82 -32.65
N LYS A 160 -4.55 -13.85 -31.83
CA LYS A 160 -3.71 -14.98 -32.22
C LYS A 160 -4.26 -15.72 -33.43
N ILE A 161 -5.57 -16.03 -33.44
CA ILE A 161 -6.23 -16.66 -34.59
C ILE A 161 -6.12 -15.78 -35.84
N ASN A 162 -6.31 -14.47 -35.70
CA ASN A 162 -6.19 -13.54 -36.81
C ASN A 162 -4.75 -13.47 -37.35
N GLU A 163 -3.75 -13.45 -36.47
CA GLU A 163 -2.33 -13.48 -36.86
C GLU A 163 -1.99 -14.77 -37.61
N ASP A 164 -2.44 -15.91 -37.10
CA ASP A 164 -2.26 -17.21 -37.74
C ASP A 164 -2.94 -17.22 -39.14
N SER A 165 -4.17 -16.73 -39.23
CA SER A 165 -4.91 -16.62 -40.49
C SER A 165 -4.22 -15.69 -41.50
N LEU A 166 -3.64 -14.59 -41.04
CA LEU A 166 -2.88 -13.66 -41.89
C LEU A 166 -1.60 -14.30 -42.39
N ARG A 167 -0.89 -15.07 -41.55
CA ARG A 167 0.31 -15.80 -41.95
C ARG A 167 -0.03 -16.82 -43.03
N ASP A 168 -1.08 -17.61 -42.85
CA ASP A 168 -1.52 -18.62 -43.82
C ASP A 168 -1.93 -17.98 -45.15
N LEU A 169 -2.67 -16.86 -45.11
CA LEU A 169 -3.03 -16.10 -46.30
C LEU A 169 -1.79 -15.58 -47.02
N TRP A 170 -0.80 -15.06 -46.28
CA TRP A 170 0.39 -14.49 -46.85
C TRP A 170 1.31 -15.55 -47.46
N ASP A 171 1.43 -16.72 -46.82
CA ASP A 171 2.12 -17.88 -47.35
C ASP A 171 1.41 -18.43 -48.60
N SER A 172 0.08 -18.44 -48.61
CA SER A 172 -0.73 -18.77 -49.79
C SER A 172 -0.48 -17.79 -50.95
N ILE A 173 -0.44 -16.48 -50.71
CA ILE A 173 -0.13 -15.48 -51.75
C ILE A 173 1.29 -15.67 -52.29
N LYS A 174 2.24 -16.06 -51.44
CA LYS A 174 3.65 -16.24 -51.79
C LYS A 174 4.01 -17.64 -52.25
N CYS A 175 3.07 -18.58 -52.25
CA CYS A 175 3.34 -19.97 -52.58
C CYS A 175 3.96 -20.11 -53.98
N ASN A 176 3.65 -19.20 -54.92
CA ASN A 176 4.18 -19.15 -56.28
C ASN A 176 5.46 -18.31 -56.46
N ASN A 177 5.92 -17.64 -55.41
CA ASN A 177 7.02 -16.67 -55.54
C ASN A 177 8.38 -17.35 -55.38
N ILE A 178 9.33 -17.03 -56.26
CA ILE A 178 10.76 -17.38 -56.19
C ILE A 178 11.55 -16.10 -55.88
N ARG A 179 12.62 -16.24 -55.11
CA ARG A 179 13.54 -15.13 -54.78
C ARG A 179 14.92 -15.44 -55.32
N ILE A 180 15.40 -14.59 -56.23
CA ILE A 180 16.77 -14.67 -56.76
C ILE A 180 17.64 -13.63 -56.03
N ILE A 181 18.83 -14.05 -55.64
CA ILE A 181 19.82 -13.27 -54.88
C ILE A 181 21.12 -13.22 -55.69
N GLY A 182 21.89 -12.14 -55.57
CA GLY A 182 23.21 -12.04 -56.19
C GLY A 182 23.21 -11.53 -57.64
N VAL A 183 22.05 -11.15 -58.18
CA VAL A 183 21.96 -10.54 -59.51
C VAL A 183 22.56 -9.12 -59.45
N PRO A 184 23.55 -8.75 -60.30
CA PRO A 184 24.16 -7.42 -60.27
C PRO A 184 23.17 -6.31 -60.64
N GLU A 185 23.28 -5.15 -60.01
CA GLU A 185 22.43 -3.98 -60.28
C GLU A 185 23.06 -3.12 -61.39
N GLY A 186 22.35 -2.92 -62.50
CA GLY A 186 22.79 -2.03 -63.59
C GLY A 186 22.61 -2.56 -65.01
N GLY A 187 22.57 -3.89 -65.19
CA GLY A 187 22.31 -4.53 -66.49
C GLY A 187 20.84 -4.47 -66.96
N GLU A 188 19.91 -4.18 -66.04
CA GLU A 188 18.46 -4.16 -66.28
C GLU A 188 17.94 -2.86 -66.94
N ARG A 189 18.81 -1.87 -67.21
CA ARG A 189 18.40 -0.52 -67.62
C ARG A 189 17.74 -0.45 -68.99
N GLU A 190 17.98 -1.43 -69.87
CA GLU A 190 17.41 -1.47 -71.23
C GLU A 190 16.44 -2.66 -71.45
N GLU A 191 16.60 -3.79 -70.75
CA GLU A 191 15.88 -5.05 -71.06
C GLU A 191 15.13 -5.67 -69.87
N GLY A 192 15.06 -4.97 -68.72
CA GLY A 192 14.29 -5.38 -67.56
C GLY A 192 14.84 -6.62 -66.82
N PRO A 193 14.30 -6.94 -65.62
CA PRO A 193 14.67 -8.16 -64.90
C PRO A 193 14.27 -9.45 -65.64
N GLU A 194 13.29 -9.38 -66.56
CA GLU A 194 12.76 -10.52 -67.30
C GLU A 194 13.81 -11.21 -68.16
N LYS A 195 14.58 -10.45 -68.96
CA LYS A 195 15.62 -11.02 -69.82
C LYS A 195 16.74 -11.68 -69.00
N THR A 196 17.11 -11.06 -67.89
CA THR A 196 18.12 -11.62 -66.97
C THR A 196 17.67 -12.98 -66.43
N PHE A 197 16.38 -13.14 -66.12
CA PHE A 197 15.85 -14.43 -65.68
C PHE A 197 15.82 -15.46 -66.80
N GLU A 198 15.46 -15.09 -68.04
CA GLU A 198 15.49 -15.99 -69.19
C GLU A 198 16.90 -16.55 -69.44
N GLU A 199 17.92 -15.69 -69.37
CA GLU A 199 19.33 -16.07 -69.49
C GLU A 199 19.72 -17.07 -68.38
N ILE A 200 19.44 -16.73 -67.11
CA ILE A 200 19.72 -17.60 -65.96
C ILE A 200 19.04 -18.96 -66.11
N ILE A 201 17.78 -18.97 -66.55
CA ILE A 201 16.98 -20.19 -66.67
C ILE A 201 17.43 -21.07 -67.85
N VAL A 202 17.79 -20.48 -69.00
CA VAL A 202 18.30 -21.22 -70.16
C VAL A 202 19.67 -21.82 -69.85
N GLU A 203 20.54 -21.06 -69.17
CA GLU A 203 21.87 -21.51 -68.78
C GLU A 203 21.83 -22.66 -67.75
N ASN A 204 20.99 -22.55 -66.72
CA ASN A 204 20.95 -23.54 -65.63
C ASN A 204 19.98 -24.70 -65.90
N PHE A 205 18.91 -24.49 -66.67
CA PHE A 205 17.85 -25.48 -66.90
C PHE A 205 17.48 -25.64 -68.38
N PRO A 206 18.40 -26.08 -69.26
CA PRO A 206 18.18 -26.09 -70.72
C PRO A 206 16.95 -26.92 -71.16
N ASN A 207 16.62 -28.00 -70.45
CA ASN A 207 15.50 -28.89 -70.79
C ASN A 207 14.12 -28.39 -70.33
N MET A 208 14.06 -27.45 -69.38
CA MET A 208 12.81 -26.95 -68.79
C MET A 208 12.66 -25.43 -68.91
N GLY A 209 13.73 -24.73 -69.29
CA GLY A 209 13.87 -23.31 -69.09
C GLY A 209 12.93 -22.47 -69.96
N LYS A 210 12.81 -22.82 -71.25
CA LYS A 210 11.87 -22.14 -72.18
C LYS A 210 10.41 -22.21 -71.71
N LYS A 211 10.03 -23.32 -71.06
CA LYS A 211 8.68 -23.52 -70.54
C LYS A 211 8.42 -22.74 -69.25
N ILE A 212 9.43 -22.57 -68.41
CA ILE A 212 9.31 -21.85 -67.13
C ILE A 212 9.34 -20.33 -67.37
N ALA A 213 10.16 -19.86 -68.30
CA ALA A 213 10.23 -18.45 -68.70
C ALA A 213 8.85 -17.90 -69.11
N THR A 214 8.09 -18.68 -69.90
CA THR A 214 6.73 -18.31 -70.36
C THR A 214 5.65 -18.38 -69.27
N GLN A 215 5.97 -18.90 -68.08
CA GLN A 215 5.04 -19.06 -66.96
C GLN A 215 5.19 -17.99 -65.88
N VAL A 216 6.07 -17.00 -66.08
CA VAL A 216 6.23 -15.84 -65.21
C VAL A 216 5.03 -14.91 -65.37
N GLN A 217 4.37 -14.59 -64.26
CA GLN A 217 3.26 -13.64 -64.23
C GLN A 217 3.74 -12.21 -63.93
N GLU A 218 4.69 -12.08 -63.01
CA GLU A 218 5.23 -10.79 -62.58
C GLU A 218 6.67 -11.00 -62.14
N MET A 219 7.52 -10.05 -62.50
CA MET A 219 8.90 -10.02 -62.05
C MET A 219 9.22 -8.63 -61.55
N GLN A 220 9.69 -8.54 -60.31
CA GLN A 220 9.99 -7.25 -59.72
C GLN A 220 11.21 -7.32 -58.83
N ARG A 221 12.05 -6.30 -58.94
CA ARG A 221 13.13 -6.06 -58.01
C ARG A 221 12.58 -5.44 -56.73
N VAL A 222 12.85 -6.05 -55.58
CA VAL A 222 12.32 -5.59 -54.29
C VAL A 222 12.85 -4.18 -54.00
N PRO A 223 11.98 -3.20 -53.66
CA PRO A 223 12.42 -1.84 -53.37
C PRO A 223 13.41 -1.81 -52.19
N TYR A 224 14.28 -0.78 -52.15
CA TYR A 224 15.23 -0.62 -51.04
C TYR A 224 14.47 -0.51 -49.72
N ARG A 225 14.81 -1.34 -48.73
CA ARG A 225 14.34 -1.15 -47.36
C ARG A 225 15.10 0.04 -46.76
N ILE A 226 14.39 1.10 -46.35
CA ILE A 226 14.64 2.24 -45.42
C ILE A 226 16.09 2.74 -45.18
N ASN A 227 17.15 1.93 -45.27
CA ASN A 227 18.55 2.32 -45.11
C ASN A 227 19.34 2.21 -46.44
N PRO A 228 19.56 3.33 -47.16
CA PRO A 228 20.27 3.35 -48.45
C PRO A 228 21.79 3.11 -48.33
N ARG A 229 22.35 3.01 -47.12
CA ARG A 229 23.81 2.84 -46.89
C ARG A 229 24.31 1.39 -46.97
N ARG A 230 23.43 0.41 -47.15
CA ARG A 230 23.83 -0.99 -47.36
C ARG A 230 23.90 -1.27 -48.86
N ASN A 231 25.12 -1.40 -49.40
CA ASN A 231 25.39 -1.79 -50.79
C ASN A 231 25.11 -3.29 -51.03
N MET A 232 23.94 -3.79 -50.63
CA MET A 232 23.51 -5.15 -50.94
C MET A 232 22.71 -5.15 -52.24
N LEU A 233 23.05 -6.07 -53.15
CA LEU A 233 22.27 -6.30 -54.36
C LEU A 233 20.82 -6.64 -53.98
N ARG A 234 19.85 -5.88 -54.51
CA ARG A 234 18.43 -6.14 -54.27
C ARG A 234 18.05 -7.51 -54.82
N HIS A 235 17.08 -8.13 -54.17
CA HIS A 235 16.58 -9.43 -54.58
C HIS A 235 15.52 -9.23 -55.65
N ILE A 236 15.46 -10.14 -56.63
CA ILE A 236 14.35 -10.20 -57.58
C ILE A 236 13.32 -11.18 -57.02
N VAL A 237 12.06 -10.77 -56.98
CA VAL A 237 10.91 -11.63 -56.68
C VAL A 237 10.19 -11.93 -57.98
N ILE A 238 10.00 -13.22 -58.25
CA ILE A 238 9.36 -13.72 -59.45
C ILE A 238 8.10 -14.44 -59.04
N LYS A 239 6.95 -14.03 -59.56
CA LYS A 239 5.67 -14.69 -59.35
C LYS A 239 5.40 -15.61 -60.53
N LEU A 240 5.35 -16.92 -60.28
CA LEU A 240 4.97 -17.90 -61.30
C LEU A 240 3.45 -18.09 -61.33
N THR A 241 2.93 -18.50 -62.48
CA THR A 241 1.50 -18.82 -62.65
C THR A 241 1.08 -20.10 -61.92
N LYS A 242 2.02 -21.04 -61.67
CA LYS A 242 1.75 -22.37 -61.11
C LYS A 242 2.76 -22.76 -60.03
N ILE A 243 2.26 -23.27 -58.89
CA ILE A 243 3.08 -23.74 -57.76
C ILE A 243 4.01 -24.87 -58.19
N LYS A 244 3.51 -25.80 -59.02
CA LYS A 244 4.27 -26.96 -59.52
C LYS A 244 5.54 -26.56 -60.26
N ASP A 245 5.54 -25.41 -60.93
CA ASP A 245 6.70 -24.96 -61.70
C ASP A 245 7.74 -24.31 -60.78
N LYS A 246 7.31 -23.63 -59.70
CA LYS A 246 8.20 -23.24 -58.60
C LYS A 246 8.88 -24.46 -57.97
N GLU A 247 8.12 -25.49 -57.64
CA GLU A 247 8.66 -26.71 -57.01
C GLU A 247 9.72 -27.39 -57.87
N LYS A 248 9.52 -27.44 -59.20
CA LYS A 248 10.51 -27.99 -60.14
C LYS A 248 11.79 -27.17 -60.14
N VAL A 249 11.69 -25.84 -60.19
CA VAL A 249 12.86 -24.94 -60.15
C VAL A 249 13.61 -25.14 -58.83
N LEU A 250 12.90 -25.10 -57.69
CA LEU A 250 13.52 -25.28 -56.38
C LEU A 250 14.15 -26.68 -56.22
N LYS A 251 13.53 -27.73 -56.75
CA LYS A 251 14.06 -29.09 -56.72
C LYS A 251 15.31 -29.24 -57.59
N ALA A 252 15.37 -28.56 -58.72
CA ALA A 252 16.51 -28.62 -59.63
C ALA A 252 17.69 -27.75 -59.16
N THR A 253 17.45 -26.79 -58.25
CA THR A 253 18.49 -25.93 -57.63
C THR A 253 19.08 -26.53 -56.35
N ARG A 254 18.41 -27.55 -55.77
CA ARG A 254 18.76 -28.16 -54.48
C ARG A 254 19.67 -29.36 -54.66
#